data_AF-A0A534MIJ9-F1
#
_entry.id   AF-A0A534MIJ9-F1
#
_cell.length_a   1.000
_cell.length_b   1.000
_cell.length_c   1.000
_cell.angle_alpha   90.00
_cell.angle_beta   90.00
_cell.angle_gamma   90.00
#
_symmetry.space_group_name_H-M   'P 1'
#
loop_
_entity.id
_entity.type
_entity.pdbx_description
1 polymer ?
#
loop_
_entity_poly.entity_id
_entity_poly.type
_entity_poly.pdbx_seq_one_letter_code
_entity_poly.pdbx_strand_id
1 'polypeptide(L)'
;MGIDGSPSAHAKGGSRIAPSLRRGLGYLALDPDDTVSSFLRLLAEAHTPFLWLTAERPQAPAEGGEVLRVTTIRAAGTADPRRLQDIHAAATTFFDERGPGALVIDCLEPLVLHSGIERVLRFVDDLHEETAMRNAFLIVFANPRGTNRRMIAWLERELDPLPRDVEPAGVEDHLVV
;
A
#
# COMPACT_ATOMS: atom_id res chain seq x y z
N MET A 1 -37.19 -50.03 -9.32
CA MET A 1 -36.88 -48.66 -9.77
C MET A 1 -36.93 -47.77 -8.55
N GLY A 2 -35.78 -47.53 -7.94
CA GLY A 2 -35.61 -46.75 -6.72
C GLY A 2 -34.17 -46.27 -6.73
N ILE A 3 -34.01 -45.03 -7.16
CA ILE A 3 -32.73 -44.33 -7.27
C ILE A 3 -32.36 -43.71 -5.93
N ASP A 4 -31.06 -43.63 -5.75
CA ASP A 4 -30.31 -42.64 -4.98
C ASP A 4 -30.20 -42.72 -3.46
N GLY A 5 -28.97 -42.49 -3.01
CA GLY A 5 -28.55 -42.57 -1.62
C GLY A 5 -27.05 -42.83 -1.45
N SER A 6 -26.21 -42.26 -2.33
CA SER A 6 -24.78 -42.13 -2.07
C SER A 6 -24.51 -41.04 -1.01
N PRO A 7 -23.38 -41.13 -0.28
CA PRO A 7 -23.21 -40.53 1.04
C PRO A 7 -22.94 -39.03 0.97
N SER A 8 -23.47 -38.32 1.97
CA SER A 8 -23.20 -36.91 2.23
C SER A 8 -21.72 -36.72 2.57
N ALA A 9 -20.98 -36.12 1.64
CA ALA A 9 -19.61 -35.69 1.85
C ALA A 9 -19.61 -34.40 2.66
N HIS A 10 -19.45 -34.53 3.98
CA HIS A 10 -18.89 -33.47 4.79
C HIS A 10 -17.40 -33.28 4.46
N ALA A 11 -16.97 -32.02 4.62
CA ALA A 11 -15.58 -31.55 4.73
C ALA A 11 -14.83 -31.29 3.40
N LYS A 12 -14.71 -30.01 3.04
CA LYS A 12 -13.66 -29.13 3.56
C LYS A 12 -13.91 -27.71 3.04
N GLY A 13 -14.54 -26.90 3.88
CA GLY A 13 -14.33 -25.46 3.82
C GLY A 13 -12.85 -25.24 4.10
N GLY A 14 -12.05 -25.10 3.05
CA GLY A 14 -10.72 -24.54 3.16
C GLY A 14 -10.91 -23.12 3.65
N SER A 15 -10.81 -22.91 4.96
CA SER A 15 -10.50 -21.61 5.50
C SER A 15 -9.15 -21.24 4.89
N ARG A 16 -9.21 -20.54 3.74
CA ARG A 16 -8.10 -19.73 3.29
C ARG A 16 -7.99 -18.70 4.40
N ILE A 17 -7.04 -18.91 5.30
CA ILE A 17 -6.61 -17.85 6.22
C ILE A 17 -6.02 -16.81 5.29
N ALA A 18 -6.87 -15.89 4.81
CA ALA A 18 -6.44 -14.71 4.10
C ALA A 18 -5.49 -13.99 5.06
N PRO A 19 -4.22 -13.72 4.68
CA PRO A 19 -3.31 -13.06 5.59
C PRO A 19 -3.85 -11.65 5.83
N SER A 20 -4.22 -11.38 7.08
CA SER A 20 -4.68 -10.07 7.51
C SER A 20 -3.51 -9.08 7.52
N LEU A 21 -3.68 -7.90 6.93
CA LEU A 21 -2.72 -6.81 7.11
C LEU A 21 -2.70 -6.40 8.59
N ARG A 22 -1.50 -6.25 9.13
CA ARG A 22 -1.27 -5.77 10.49
C ARG A 22 -0.82 -4.33 10.43
N ARG A 23 -1.44 -3.50 11.26
CA ARG A 23 -1.08 -2.10 11.38
C ARG A 23 0.34 -1.96 11.93
N GLY A 24 1.01 -0.89 11.52
CA GLY A 24 2.40 -0.61 11.89
C GLY A 24 3.45 -1.42 11.11
N LEU A 25 3.04 -2.16 10.07
CA LEU A 25 3.94 -2.89 9.19
C LEU A 25 3.97 -2.31 7.77
N GLY A 26 5.10 -2.50 7.11
CA GLY A 26 5.31 -2.23 5.71
C GLY A 26 5.17 -3.47 4.83
N TYR A 27 4.56 -3.31 3.66
CA TYR A 27 4.28 -4.37 2.70
C TYR A 27 4.81 -4.04 1.31
N LEU A 28 5.34 -5.04 0.62
CA LEU A 28 5.85 -4.96 -0.74
C LEU A 28 4.99 -5.79 -1.71
N ALA A 29 4.49 -5.14 -2.76
CA ALA A 29 3.87 -5.78 -3.91
C ALA A 29 4.79 -5.68 -5.12
N LEU A 30 5.23 -6.84 -5.62
CA LEU A 30 6.01 -6.95 -6.85
C LEU A 30 5.10 -7.21 -8.06
N ASP A 31 5.45 -6.62 -9.21
CA ASP A 31 4.74 -6.76 -10.50
C ASP A 31 3.29 -6.23 -10.47
N PRO A 32 3.10 -4.90 -10.34
CA PRO A 32 1.83 -4.29 -9.93
C PRO A 32 0.79 -4.07 -11.04
N ASP A 33 0.96 -4.62 -12.25
CA ASP A 33 0.27 -4.18 -13.48
C ASP A 33 -1.27 -4.06 -13.37
N ASP A 34 -1.94 -4.71 -12.42
CA ASP A 34 -3.36 -4.48 -12.06
C ASP A 34 -3.65 -4.43 -10.53
N THR A 35 -2.60 -4.39 -9.69
CA THR A 35 -2.73 -4.61 -8.24
C THR A 35 -3.03 -3.33 -7.46
N VAL A 36 -2.51 -2.17 -7.90
CA VAL A 36 -2.66 -0.90 -7.15
C VAL A 36 -4.13 -0.49 -7.06
N SER A 37 -4.82 -0.33 -8.20
CA SER A 37 -6.22 0.11 -8.25
C SER A 37 -7.17 -0.82 -7.48
N SER A 38 -6.94 -2.13 -7.58
CA SER A 38 -7.70 -3.14 -6.83
C SER A 38 -7.50 -2.99 -5.32
N PHE A 39 -6.27 -2.72 -4.90
CA PHE A 39 -5.93 -2.50 -3.50
C PHE A 39 -6.49 -1.17 -2.96
N LEU A 40 -6.43 -0.08 -3.73
CA LEU A 40 -7.04 1.19 -3.36
C LEU A 40 -8.57 1.05 -3.17
N ARG A 41 -9.23 0.29 -4.05
CA ARG A 41 -10.67 -0.02 -3.89
C ARG A 41 -10.95 -0.79 -2.60
N LEU A 42 -10.10 -1.75 -2.27
CA LEU A 42 -10.20 -2.51 -1.02
C LEU A 42 -10.12 -1.59 0.22
N LEU A 43 -9.19 -0.64 0.22
CA LEU A 43 -9.07 0.36 1.30
C LEU A 43 -10.33 1.23 1.40
N ALA A 44 -10.86 1.66 0.26
CA ALA A 44 -12.09 2.47 0.20
C ALA A 44 -13.30 1.70 0.74
N GLU A 45 -13.49 0.44 0.32
CA GLU A 45 -14.56 -0.44 0.81
C GLU A 45 -14.46 -0.67 2.33
N ALA A 46 -13.23 -0.77 2.85
CA ALA A 46 -12.94 -0.88 4.28
C ALA A 46 -13.00 0.45 5.04
N HIS A 47 -13.32 1.56 4.38
CA HIS A 47 -13.30 2.92 4.94
C HIS A 47 -11.97 3.27 5.60
N THR A 48 -10.86 2.72 5.10
CA THR A 48 -9.52 3.01 5.57
C THR A 48 -8.99 4.23 4.80
N PRO A 49 -8.72 5.36 5.47
CA PRO A 49 -8.16 6.52 4.78
C PRO A 49 -6.79 6.18 4.22
N PHE A 50 -6.48 6.69 3.03
CA PHE A 50 -5.17 6.46 2.43
C PHE A 50 -4.62 7.68 1.69
N LEU A 51 -3.30 7.76 1.62
CA LEU A 51 -2.57 8.66 0.74
C LEU A 51 -1.85 7.83 -0.33
N TRP A 52 -2.19 8.09 -1.59
CA TRP A 52 -1.57 7.44 -2.74
C TRP A 52 -0.53 8.36 -3.39
N LEU A 53 0.74 7.97 -3.28
CA LEU A 53 1.87 8.59 -3.94
C LEU A 53 2.06 7.93 -5.31
N THR A 54 1.78 8.69 -6.38
CA THR A 54 1.85 8.17 -7.75
C THR A 54 2.42 9.14 -8.76
N ALA A 55 3.13 8.63 -9.76
CA ALA A 55 3.57 9.44 -10.90
C ALA A 55 2.50 9.57 -11.97
N GLU A 56 1.55 8.62 -11.99
CA GLU A 56 0.49 8.60 -12.97
C GLU A 56 -0.56 9.68 -12.68
N ARG A 57 -1.39 9.96 -13.67
CA ARG A 57 -2.59 10.77 -13.45
C ARG A 57 -3.74 9.80 -13.21
N PRO A 58 -4.34 9.79 -12.01
CA PRO A 58 -5.55 9.00 -11.77
C PRO A 58 -6.61 9.35 -12.81
N GLN A 59 -7.22 8.33 -13.41
CA GLN A 59 -8.32 8.54 -14.35
C GLN A 59 -9.61 8.92 -13.63
N ALA A 60 -9.74 8.53 -12.36
CA ALA A 60 -10.84 8.86 -11.48
C ALA A 60 -10.29 9.38 -10.13
N PRO A 61 -11.07 10.18 -9.38
CA PRO A 61 -10.75 10.50 -7.99
C PRO A 61 -10.57 9.22 -7.19
N ALA A 62 -9.57 9.18 -6.31
CA ALA A 62 -9.39 8.07 -5.39
C ALA A 62 -10.46 8.14 -4.30
N GLU A 63 -11.57 7.42 -4.48
CA GLU A 63 -12.65 7.38 -3.48
C GLU A 63 -12.09 6.90 -2.13
N GLY A 64 -12.40 7.63 -1.06
CA GLY A 64 -11.95 7.30 0.29
C GLY A 64 -10.49 7.68 0.62
N GLY A 65 -9.75 8.30 -0.30
CA GLY A 65 -8.36 8.69 -0.07
C GLY A 65 -7.92 9.97 -0.78
N GLU A 66 -6.64 10.28 -0.60
CA GLU A 66 -5.96 11.44 -1.18
C GLU A 66 -4.88 10.97 -2.14
N VAL A 67 -4.60 11.79 -3.16
CA VAL A 67 -3.56 11.47 -4.15
C VAL A 67 -2.55 12.59 -4.18
N LEU A 68 -1.27 12.24 -4.01
CA LEU A 68 -0.15 13.12 -4.26
C LEU A 68 0.57 12.68 -5.53
N ARG A 69 0.49 13.52 -6.56
CA ARG A 69 1.13 13.23 -7.84
C ARG A 69 2.61 13.61 -7.82
N VAL A 70 3.49 12.62 -7.89
CA VAL A 70 4.94 12.80 -7.94
C VAL A 70 5.37 13.11 -9.37
N THR A 71 5.63 14.38 -9.65
CA THR A 71 5.99 14.86 -10.99
C THR A 71 6.80 16.15 -10.93
N THR A 72 7.64 16.39 -11.93
CA THR A 72 8.38 17.66 -12.07
C THR A 72 7.49 18.80 -12.58
N ILE A 73 6.26 18.49 -13.03
CA ILE A 73 5.27 19.49 -13.48
C ILE A 73 4.54 20.07 -12.27
N ARG A 74 4.74 21.36 -12.01
CA ARG A 74 4.07 22.04 -10.91
C ARG A 74 2.58 22.23 -11.18
N ALA A 75 1.75 21.59 -10.37
CA ALA A 75 0.31 21.84 -10.28
C ALA A 75 -0.17 21.62 -8.83
N ALA A 76 -1.42 22.00 -8.53
CA ALA A 76 -2.03 21.65 -7.24
C ALA A 76 -2.09 20.13 -7.09
N GLY A 77 -1.85 19.61 -5.87
CA GLY A 77 -1.82 18.17 -5.60
C GLY A 77 -0.62 17.43 -6.23
N THR A 78 0.47 18.15 -6.54
CA THR A 78 1.71 17.55 -7.05
C THR A 78 2.89 17.81 -6.12
N ALA A 79 3.85 16.90 -6.10
CA ALA A 79 5.14 17.06 -5.45
C ALA A 79 6.29 16.76 -6.41
N ASP A 80 7.37 17.53 -6.32
CA ASP A 80 8.56 17.32 -7.13
C ASP A 80 9.34 16.11 -6.58
N PRO A 81 9.67 15.09 -7.40
CA PRO A 81 10.42 13.91 -6.95
C PRO A 81 11.80 14.23 -6.38
N ARG A 82 12.35 15.43 -6.62
CA ARG A 82 13.61 15.94 -6.05
C ARG A 82 13.46 16.47 -4.63
N ARG A 83 12.24 16.75 -4.19
CA ARG A 83 11.91 17.33 -2.88
C ARG A 83 11.29 16.27 -1.98
N LEU A 84 12.07 15.24 -1.65
CA LEU A 84 11.61 14.13 -0.79
C LEU A 84 11.05 14.62 0.56
N GLN A 85 11.59 15.71 1.12
CA GLN A 85 11.04 16.29 2.34
C GLN A 85 9.61 16.83 2.19
N ASP A 86 9.22 17.31 1.02
CA ASP A 86 7.86 17.79 0.78
C ASP A 86 6.88 16.62 0.70
N ILE A 87 7.31 15.51 0.10
CA ILE A 87 6.53 14.27 0.01
C ILE A 87 6.34 13.68 1.40
N HIS A 88 7.41 13.66 2.21
CA HIS A 88 7.34 13.25 3.62
C HIS A 88 6.37 14.14 4.41
N ALA A 89 6.48 15.47 4.27
CA ALA A 89 5.60 16.41 4.94
C ALA A 89 4.12 16.22 4.56
N ALA A 90 3.84 15.87 3.30
CA ALA A 90 2.49 15.55 2.87
C ALA A 90 1.98 14.26 3.53
N ALA A 91 2.81 13.23 3.65
CA ALA A 91 2.45 12.00 4.36
C ALA A 91 2.15 12.25 5.85
N THR A 92 2.99 13.04 6.54
CA THR A 92 2.74 13.41 7.94
C THR A 92 1.47 14.22 8.10
N THR A 93 1.22 15.19 7.20
CA THR A 93 0.00 16.02 7.21
C THR A 93 -1.24 15.15 7.04
N PHE A 94 -1.21 14.22 6.08
CA PHE A 94 -2.30 13.27 5.88
C PHE A 94 -2.61 12.48 7.16
N PHE A 95 -1.60 11.96 7.85
CA PHE A 95 -1.83 11.23 9.09
C PHE A 95 -2.33 12.11 10.23
N ASP A 96 -1.87 13.37 10.31
CA ASP A 96 -2.34 14.32 11.32
C ASP A 96 -3.83 14.69 11.11
N GLU A 97 -4.27 14.80 9.85
CA GLU A 97 -5.64 15.20 9.49
C GLU A 97 -6.63 14.02 9.47
N ARG A 98 -6.19 12.84 9.01
CA ARG A 98 -7.05 11.66 8.79
C ARG A 98 -6.89 10.58 9.85
N GLY A 99 -5.86 10.65 10.68
CA GLY A 99 -5.51 9.60 11.63
C GLY A 99 -4.84 8.39 10.96
N PRO A 100 -4.81 7.23 11.64
CA PRO A 100 -4.03 6.09 11.20
C PRO A 100 -4.66 5.39 10.00
N GLY A 101 -4.03 5.54 8.83
CA GLY A 101 -4.50 5.02 7.54
C GLY A 101 -3.47 4.16 6.81
N ALA A 102 -3.45 4.24 5.48
CA ALA A 102 -2.46 3.60 4.62
C ALA A 102 -1.70 4.64 3.78
N LEU A 103 -0.39 4.48 3.67
CA LEU A 103 0.46 5.18 2.72
C LEU A 103 0.81 4.23 1.58
N VAL A 104 0.36 4.54 0.38
CA VAL A 104 0.55 3.69 -0.81
C VAL A 104 1.54 4.38 -1.75
N ILE A 105 2.61 3.69 -2.14
CA ILE A 105 3.67 4.22 -3.00
C ILE A 105 3.79 3.32 -4.24
N ASP A 106 3.54 3.86 -5.43
CA ASP A 106 3.75 3.14 -6.69
C ASP A 106 4.75 3.82 -7.63
N CYS A 107 5.36 4.92 -7.19
CA CYS A 107 6.16 5.80 -8.03
C CYS A 107 7.66 5.76 -7.70
N LEU A 108 8.21 4.59 -7.42
CA LEU A 108 9.62 4.46 -7.03
C LEU A 108 10.57 4.81 -8.18
N GLU A 109 10.28 4.45 -9.44
CA GLU A 109 11.17 4.76 -10.56
C GLU A 109 11.45 6.26 -10.73
N PRO A 110 10.44 7.16 -10.79
CA PRO A 110 10.71 8.58 -10.93
C PRO A 110 11.41 9.17 -9.69
N LEU A 111 11.14 8.67 -8.48
CA LEU A 111 11.88 9.08 -7.29
C LEU A 111 13.36 8.74 -7.42
N VAL A 112 13.69 7.51 -7.82
CA VAL A 112 15.08 7.06 -8.01
C VAL A 112 15.76 7.81 -9.14
N LEU A 113 15.06 8.00 -10.26
CA LEU A 113 15.56 8.73 -11.43
C LEU A 113 16.00 10.15 -11.09
N HIS A 114 15.26 10.83 -10.19
CA HIS A 114 15.49 12.24 -9.89
C HIS A 114 16.28 12.49 -8.60
N SER A 115 16.19 11.62 -7.60
CA SER A 115 16.82 11.81 -6.28
C SER A 115 17.98 10.85 -6.00
N GLY A 116 18.14 9.81 -6.81
CA GLY A 116 19.15 8.76 -6.60
C GLY A 116 18.70 7.70 -5.60
N ILE A 117 19.20 6.48 -5.79
CA ILE A 117 18.75 5.29 -5.07
C ILE A 117 18.98 5.41 -3.56
N GLU A 118 20.14 5.90 -3.10
CA GLU A 118 20.47 5.97 -1.67
C GLU A 118 19.53 6.90 -0.91
N ARG A 119 19.16 8.03 -1.53
CA ARG A 119 18.22 8.97 -0.93
C ARG A 119 16.81 8.42 -0.86
N VAL A 120 16.39 7.69 -1.90
CA VAL A 120 15.06 7.08 -1.94
C VAL A 120 14.96 5.93 -0.94
N LEU A 121 15.99 5.11 -0.79
CA LEU A 121 16.02 4.05 0.22
C LEU A 121 15.83 4.62 1.62
N ARG A 122 16.61 5.65 1.98
CA ARG A 122 16.43 6.33 3.28
C ARG A 122 15.04 6.96 3.42
N PHE A 123 14.52 7.54 2.36
CA PHE A 123 13.17 8.12 2.38
C PHE A 123 12.07 7.07 2.60
N VAL A 124 12.18 5.88 2.00
CA VAL A 124 11.23 4.79 2.24
C VAL A 124 11.37 4.26 3.67
N ASP A 125 12.60 4.19 4.19
CA ASP A 125 12.90 3.84 5.58
C ASP A 125 12.26 4.83 6.57
N ASP A 126 12.47 6.14 6.35
CA ASP A 126 11.87 7.22 7.14
C ASP A 126 10.33 7.11 7.15
N LEU A 127 9.72 6.84 5.98
CA LEU A 127 8.28 6.64 5.87
C LEU A 127 7.80 5.35 6.57
N HIS A 128 8.59 4.28 6.54
CA HIS A 128 8.26 3.04 7.23
C HIS A 128 8.22 3.28 8.74
N GLU A 129 9.24 3.94 9.30
CA GLU A 129 9.26 4.35 10.71
C GLU A 129 8.05 5.24 11.05
N GLU A 130 7.73 6.22 10.21
CA GLU A 130 6.59 7.12 10.41
C GLU A 130 5.25 6.33 10.44
N THR A 131 5.05 5.38 9.51
CA THR A 131 3.86 4.53 9.51
C THR A 131 3.79 3.60 10.72
N ALA A 132 4.92 3.06 11.16
CA ALA A 132 5.03 2.20 12.33
C ALA A 132 4.64 2.95 13.61
N MET A 133 5.19 4.16 13.81
CA MET A 133 4.88 5.01 14.97
C MET A 133 3.39 5.38 15.06
N ARG A 134 2.72 5.48 13.91
CA ARG A 134 1.32 5.88 13.82
C ARG A 134 0.34 4.72 13.73
N ASN A 135 0.79 3.48 13.80
CA ASN A 135 -0.05 2.29 13.60
C ASN A 135 -0.82 2.35 12.25
N ALA A 136 -0.13 2.82 11.22
CA ALA A 136 -0.58 2.93 9.84
C ALA A 136 0.05 1.81 8.99
N PHE A 137 -0.39 1.67 7.74
CA PHE A 137 0.20 0.72 6.79
C PHE A 137 1.12 1.45 5.82
N LEU A 138 2.30 0.90 5.52
CA LEU A 138 3.10 1.31 4.37
C LEU A 138 2.97 0.25 3.27
N ILE A 139 2.49 0.63 2.10
CA ILE A 139 2.33 -0.30 0.97
C ILE A 139 3.16 0.21 -0.20
N VAL A 140 4.15 -0.56 -0.61
CA VAL A 140 5.05 -0.21 -1.71
C VAL A 140 4.81 -1.16 -2.86
N PHE A 141 4.44 -0.60 -4.00
CA PHE A 141 4.38 -1.29 -5.28
C PHE A 141 5.67 -1.03 -6.05
N ALA A 142 6.35 -2.10 -6.44
CA ALA A 142 7.59 -2.01 -7.19
C ALA A 142 7.56 -2.94 -8.39
N ASN A 143 7.93 -2.43 -9.56
CA ASN A 143 8.16 -3.27 -10.73
C ASN A 143 9.62 -3.72 -10.75
N PRO A 144 9.97 -4.99 -10.48
CA PRO A 144 11.35 -5.47 -10.48
C PRO A 144 12.04 -5.37 -11.84
N ARG A 145 11.29 -5.19 -12.93
CA ARG A 145 11.83 -4.98 -14.29
C ARG A 145 12.24 -3.52 -14.53
N GLY A 146 11.55 -2.57 -13.91
CA GLY A 146 11.80 -1.12 -14.02
C GLY A 146 12.63 -0.54 -12.88
N THR A 147 12.61 -1.18 -11.72
CA THR A 147 13.27 -0.73 -10.49
C THR A 147 14.66 -1.35 -10.34
N ASN A 148 15.59 -0.60 -9.74
CA ASN A 148 16.96 -1.04 -9.51
C ASN A 148 17.02 -2.30 -8.62
N ARG A 149 17.80 -3.32 -9.01
CA ARG A 149 17.95 -4.58 -8.25
C ARG A 149 18.35 -4.41 -6.79
N ARG A 150 19.22 -3.42 -6.49
CA ARG A 150 19.63 -3.11 -5.11
C ARG A 150 18.45 -2.62 -4.28
N MET A 151 17.57 -1.84 -4.89
CA MET A 151 16.37 -1.34 -4.23
C MET A 151 15.38 -2.46 -3.97
N ILE A 152 15.13 -3.33 -4.96
CA ILE A 152 14.29 -4.50 -4.78
C ILE A 152 14.80 -5.38 -3.63
N ALA A 153 16.09 -5.72 -3.63
CA ALA A 153 16.66 -6.54 -2.56
C ALA A 153 16.59 -5.88 -1.17
N TRP A 154 16.60 -4.55 -1.10
CA TRP A 154 16.38 -3.83 0.15
C TRP A 154 14.90 -3.90 0.57
N LEU A 155 13.97 -3.63 -0.35
CA LEU A 155 12.53 -3.67 -0.10
C LEU A 155 12.08 -5.06 0.35
N GLU A 156 12.57 -6.12 -0.29
CA GLU A 156 12.26 -7.52 0.07
C GLU A 156 12.81 -7.92 1.45
N ARG A 157 13.84 -7.23 1.93
CA ARG A 157 14.41 -7.47 3.25
C ARG A 157 13.68 -6.69 4.34
N GLU A 158 13.20 -5.50 4.01
CA GLU A 158 12.63 -4.55 4.97
C GLU A 158 11.12 -4.68 5.11
N LEU A 159 10.43 -5.07 4.03
CA LEU A 159 8.97 -5.11 3.96
C LEU A 159 8.46 -6.54 3.82
N ASP A 160 7.32 -6.81 4.44
CA ASP A 160 6.65 -8.09 4.29
C ASP A 160 6.02 -8.21 2.89
N PRO A 161 5.94 -9.41 2.30
CA PRO A 161 5.24 -9.57 1.03
C PRO A 161 3.75 -9.22 1.21
N LEU A 162 3.22 -8.36 0.33
CA LEU A 162 1.79 -8.06 0.31
C LEU A 162 1.03 -9.35 -0.05
N PRO A 163 0.09 -9.81 0.79
CA PRO A 163 -0.72 -10.98 0.48
C PRO A 163 -1.46 -10.81 -0.85
N ARG A 164 -1.62 -11.88 -1.63
CA ARG A 164 -2.38 -11.80 -2.90
C ARG A 164 -3.90 -11.82 -2.69
N ASP A 165 -4.33 -12.36 -1.55
CA ASP A 165 -5.73 -12.48 -1.13
C ASP A 165 -5.98 -11.54 0.07
N VAL A 166 -5.66 -10.25 -0.03
CA VAL A 166 -5.91 -9.32 1.07
C VAL A 166 -7.42 -9.15 1.25
N GLU A 167 -7.93 -9.57 2.40
CA GLU A 167 -9.09 -8.93 3.00
C GLU A 167 -8.58 -7.89 4.01
N PRO A 168 -9.10 -6.65 3.99
CA PRO A 168 -8.69 -5.62 4.92
C PRO A 168 -9.21 -6.08 6.28
N ALA A 169 -8.32 -6.64 7.09
CA ALA A 169 -8.71 -7.15 8.38
C ALA A 169 -9.31 -6.00 9.20
N GLY A 170 -10.56 -6.22 9.57
CA GLY A 170 -11.37 -5.27 10.31
C GLY A 170 -10.61 -4.72 11.50
N VAL A 171 -10.78 -3.42 11.69
CA VAL A 171 -10.68 -2.75 12.98
C VAL A 171 -11.13 -3.73 14.05
N GLU A 172 -10.22 -4.15 14.93
CA GLU A 172 -10.60 -4.87 16.14
C GLU A 172 -11.50 -3.91 16.92
N ASP A 173 -12.81 -4.11 16.77
CA ASP A 173 -13.84 -3.47 17.56
C ASP A 173 -13.61 -3.98 18.99
N HIS A 174 -12.82 -3.23 19.76
CA HIS A 174 -12.78 -3.35 21.20
C HIS A 174 -14.14 -2.88 21.72
N LEU A 175 -15.14 -3.77 21.62
CA LEU A 175 -16.35 -3.72 22.40
C LEU A 175 -15.93 -3.95 23.86
N VAL A 176 -15.69 -2.85 24.56
CA VAL A 176 -15.55 -2.84 26.02
C VAL A 176 -16.93 -3.13 26.61
N VAL A 177 -16.95 -4.14 27.48
CA VAL A 177 -18.04 -4.73 28.28
C VAL A 177 -19.19 -3.78 28.65
#